data_AF-A0A8J4SHV2-F1
#
_entry.id   AF-A0A8J4SHV2-F1
#
_cell.length_a   1.000
_cell.length_b   1.000
_cell.length_c   1.000
_cell.angle_alpha   90.00
_cell.angle_beta   90.00
_cell.angle_gamma   90.00
#
_symmetry.space_group_name_H-M   'P 1'
#
loop_
_entity.id
_entity.type
_entity.pdbx_description
1 polymer ?
#
loop_
_entity_poly.entity_id
_entity_poly.type
_entity_poly.pdbx_seq_one_letter_code
_entity_poly.pdbx_strand_id
1 'polypeptide(L)'
;MGRIFYEGYRAQDMTRAEKEMVDLSGLCDELQDEIDGLRNKIAQLKNERLCECGHVASLDANFCPKCGRKLGEFKPAAASVGATSPARQEAAVAHSPERPIYDAPTEEELEEAEPYHTVIPSIADLETESEYNSTEFTQEEKEAFDAEWERRRDEEMQRERERQQELDERIRYWKENNPIVNTVDVQTEVPREMVNCQICAAELPKAWGDGNMDQLLHHLRHLGFTEMESKIMVELARQGSASGYEVAKRLGVSRSNVYATLQRLEQRGFLRCSAGEPAKYSVLKPEEMTSMISGQMRASLEYVQSSMPQHEPEKPVFYNIEGDKNVFENLSRELAEAKHEIVVDVWREEAELLRADLQRAEDRGVRLLWSCDGGEGIMDQPAPWPGMRGESCVTQAMVTEHPVMTGLLLNHFAQELVLYELEQDMGEELESRYGHRYQNLSARYWSVPSEGIKPD
;
A
#
# COMPACT_ATOMS: atom_id res chain seq x y z
N MET A 1 30.41 17.34 10.16
CA MET A 1 31.48 18.04 9.41
C MET A 1 31.40 19.57 9.52
N GLY A 2 30.31 20.23 9.08
CA GLY A 2 30.25 21.72 9.05
C GLY A 2 30.45 22.43 10.40
N ARG A 3 29.95 21.85 11.50
CA ARG A 3 30.16 22.36 12.87
C ARG A 3 31.63 22.34 13.30
N ILE A 4 32.32 21.22 13.06
CA ILE A 4 33.73 21.03 13.42
C ILE A 4 34.65 21.98 12.64
N PHE A 5 34.35 22.17 11.35
CA PHE A 5 35.08 23.15 10.53
C PHE A 5 34.90 24.58 11.06
N TYR A 6 33.67 24.95 11.42
CA TYR A 6 33.37 26.27 11.97
C TYR A 6 34.01 26.49 13.36
N GLU A 7 34.00 25.47 14.22
CA GLU A 7 34.63 25.51 15.54
C GLU A 7 36.17 25.61 15.44
N GLY A 8 36.80 24.89 14.50
CA GLY A 8 38.22 24.99 14.20
C GLY A 8 38.62 26.35 13.62
N TYR A 9 37.81 26.90 12.71
CA TYR A 9 38.01 28.25 12.16
C TYR A 9 37.91 29.31 13.27
N ARG A 10 36.91 29.21 14.15
CA ARG A 10 36.73 30.12 15.30
C ARG A 10 37.90 30.05 16.29
N ALA A 11 38.50 28.88 16.45
CA ALA A 11 39.64 28.66 17.36
C ALA A 11 41.02 28.98 16.74
N GLN A 12 41.09 29.34 15.45
CA GLN A 12 42.33 29.49 14.65
C GLN A 12 43.25 28.26 14.66
N ASP A 13 42.73 27.09 15.02
CA ASP A 13 43.47 25.82 15.03
C ASP A 13 42.76 24.83 14.10
N MET A 14 43.20 24.83 12.84
CA MET A 14 42.64 23.98 11.80
C MET A 14 43.13 22.52 11.88
N THR A 15 44.19 22.24 12.66
CA THR A 15 44.77 20.89 12.75
C THR A 15 43.84 19.92 13.47
N ARG A 16 43.11 20.43 14.48
CA ARG A 16 42.11 19.66 15.23
C ARG A 16 40.87 19.36 14.38
N ALA A 17 40.42 20.34 13.60
CA ALA A 17 39.30 20.17 12.67
C ALA A 17 39.65 19.21 11.52
N GLU A 18 40.88 19.26 10.99
CA GLU A 18 41.33 18.37 9.92
C GLU A 18 41.26 16.90 10.34
N LYS A 19 41.77 16.57 11.54
CA LYS A 19 41.75 15.20 12.04
C LYS A 19 40.33 14.66 12.20
N GLU A 20 39.46 15.40 12.89
CA GLU A 20 38.08 14.97 13.12
C GLU A 20 37.25 14.94 11.81
N MET A 21 37.56 15.79 10.83
CA MET A 21 36.93 15.74 9.51
C MET A 21 37.39 14.53 8.69
N VAL A 22 38.66 14.15 8.76
CA VAL A 22 39.17 12.92 8.12
C VAL A 22 38.51 11.69 8.73
N ASP A 23 38.43 11.62 10.05
CA ASP A 23 37.78 10.50 10.75
C ASP A 23 36.29 10.38 10.38
N LEU A 24 35.56 11.50 10.34
CA LEU A 24 34.16 11.51 9.90
C LEU A 24 33.98 11.18 8.42
N SER A 25 34.93 11.56 7.58
CA SER A 25 34.89 11.22 6.15
C SER A 25 35.09 9.73 5.95
N GLY A 26 36.02 9.12 6.69
CA GLY A 26 36.21 7.66 6.70
C GLY A 26 34.96 6.90 7.15
N LEU A 27 34.27 7.38 8.18
CA LEU A 27 32.98 6.80 8.60
C LEU A 27 31.89 6.94 7.52
N CYS A 28 31.86 8.06 6.80
CA CYS A 28 30.95 8.22 5.67
C CYS A 28 31.26 7.24 4.53
N ASP A 29 32.55 7.01 4.24
CA ASP A 29 32.97 6.03 3.24
C ASP A 29 32.59 4.60 3.65
N GLU A 30 32.80 4.23 4.92
CA GLU A 30 32.38 2.91 5.47
C GLU A 30 30.86 2.70 5.36
N LEU A 31 30.06 3.70 5.72
CA LEU A 31 28.60 3.64 5.58
C LEU A 31 28.18 3.56 4.11
N GLN A 32 28.91 4.22 3.21
CA GLN A 32 28.64 4.15 1.78
C GLN A 32 28.92 2.75 1.22
N ASP A 33 30.01 2.11 1.66
CA ASP A 33 30.35 0.73 1.33
C ASP A 33 29.29 -0.26 1.86
N GLU A 34 28.77 -0.06 3.08
CA GLU A 34 27.66 -0.85 3.61
C GLU A 34 26.38 -0.70 2.78
N ILE A 35 26.03 0.54 2.42
CA ILE A 35 24.88 0.83 1.56
C ILE A 35 25.02 0.14 0.20
N ASP A 36 26.19 0.20 -0.42
CA ASP A 36 26.43 -0.43 -1.71
C ASP A 36 26.45 -1.96 -1.61
N GLY A 37 26.93 -2.51 -0.50
CA GLY A 37 26.80 -3.94 -0.17
C GLY A 37 25.34 -4.39 -0.05
N LEU A 38 24.52 -3.64 0.68
CA LEU A 38 23.09 -3.90 0.83
C LEU A 38 22.35 -3.76 -0.50
N ARG A 39 22.64 -2.73 -1.28
CA ARG A 39 22.07 -2.53 -2.62
C ARG A 39 22.39 -3.70 -3.54
N ASN A 40 23.62 -4.20 -3.53
CA ASN A 40 24.00 -5.39 -4.29
C ASN A 40 23.25 -6.64 -3.83
N LYS A 41 23.05 -6.82 -2.52
CA LYS A 41 22.28 -7.94 -1.97
C LYS A 41 20.80 -7.86 -2.35
N ILE A 42 20.20 -6.67 -2.32
CA ILE A 42 18.82 -6.43 -2.77
C ILE A 42 18.69 -6.71 -4.28
N ALA A 43 19.64 -6.25 -5.09
CA ALA A 43 19.64 -6.52 -6.52
C ALA A 43 19.75 -8.03 -6.82
N GLN A 44 20.61 -8.76 -6.10
CA GLN A 44 20.69 -10.23 -6.21
C GLN A 44 19.36 -10.90 -5.86
N LEU A 45 18.71 -10.50 -4.77
CA LEU A 45 17.41 -11.05 -4.37
C LEU A 45 16.29 -10.71 -5.38
N LYS A 46 16.38 -9.56 -6.05
CA LYS A 46 15.45 -9.13 -7.09
C LYS A 46 15.77 -9.66 -8.48
N ASN A 47 16.79 -10.51 -8.63
CA ASN A 47 17.26 -11.00 -9.92
C ASN A 47 17.68 -9.86 -10.89
N GLU A 48 18.38 -8.86 -10.35
CA GLU A 48 18.90 -7.67 -11.04
C GLU A 48 20.40 -7.46 -10.74
N ARG A 49 21.07 -6.58 -11.48
CA ARG A 49 22.47 -6.18 -11.29
C ARG A 49 22.61 -4.67 -11.22
N LEU A 50 23.44 -4.19 -10.30
CA LEU A 50 23.80 -2.78 -10.23
C LEU A 50 25.10 -2.53 -10.99
N CYS A 51 25.07 -1.55 -11.88
CA CYS A 51 26.28 -0.98 -12.46
C CYS A 51 26.85 0.08 -11.52
N GLU A 52 28.17 0.26 -11.51
CA GLU A 52 28.87 1.36 -10.83
C GLU A 52 28.34 2.76 -11.17
N CYS A 53 27.67 2.94 -12.33
CA CYS A 53 27.03 4.20 -12.69
C CYS A 53 25.64 4.41 -12.07
N GLY A 54 25.23 3.54 -11.13
CA GLY A 54 23.95 3.56 -10.45
C GLY A 54 22.76 3.04 -11.28
N HIS A 55 23.01 2.42 -12.44
CA HIS A 55 21.93 1.87 -13.26
C HIS A 55 21.67 0.40 -12.92
N VAL A 56 20.40 0.06 -12.75
CA VAL A 56 19.94 -1.31 -12.50
C VAL A 56 19.71 -1.99 -13.86
N ALA A 57 20.45 -3.05 -14.12
CA ALA A 57 20.35 -3.86 -15.33
C ALA A 57 19.84 -5.25 -14.98
N SER A 58 19.22 -5.94 -15.94
CA SER A 58 18.76 -7.32 -15.77
C SER A 58 19.94 -8.27 -15.51
N LEU A 59 19.71 -9.41 -14.83
CA LEU A 59 20.76 -10.42 -14.56
C LEU A 59 21.51 -10.91 -15.80
N ASP A 60 20.90 -10.83 -16.97
CA ASP A 60 21.47 -11.29 -18.25
C ASP A 60 22.29 -10.22 -18.98
N ALA A 61 22.32 -8.98 -18.47
CA ALA A 61 23.04 -7.89 -19.10
C ALA A 61 24.55 -8.03 -18.89
N ASN A 62 25.28 -8.30 -19.98
CA ASN A 62 26.75 -8.30 -19.98
C ASN A 62 27.34 -6.87 -19.95
N PHE A 63 26.55 -5.89 -20.38
CA PHE A 63 26.94 -4.49 -20.45
C PHE A 63 25.82 -3.62 -19.89
N CYS A 64 26.19 -2.55 -19.17
CA CYS A 64 25.23 -1.57 -18.71
C CYS A 64 24.66 -0.77 -19.90
N PRO A 65 23.34 -0.71 -20.10
CA PRO A 65 22.73 0.03 -21.21
C PRO A 65 22.89 1.55 -21.09
N LYS A 66 23.21 2.07 -19.89
CA LYS A 66 23.42 3.51 -19.66
C LYS A 66 24.86 3.97 -19.94
N CYS A 67 25.87 3.19 -19.51
CA CYS A 67 27.28 3.61 -19.58
C CYS A 67 28.16 2.71 -20.45
N GLY A 68 27.62 1.62 -21.01
CA GLY A 68 28.35 0.68 -21.86
C GLY A 68 29.42 -0.15 -21.15
N ARG A 69 29.59 0.00 -19.83
CA ARG A 69 30.62 -0.70 -19.05
C ARG A 69 30.24 -2.17 -18.85
N LYS A 70 31.22 -3.06 -18.94
CA LYS A 70 31.03 -4.51 -18.79
C LYS A 70 30.68 -4.83 -17.33
N LEU A 71 29.57 -5.52 -17.12
CA LEU A 71 29.17 -6.03 -15.81
C LEU A 71 29.89 -7.38 -15.60
N GLY A 72 30.51 -7.60 -14.43
CA GLY A 72 31.38 -8.76 -14.16
C GLY A 72 30.71 -10.13 -14.39
N GLU A 73 31.53 -11.18 -14.56
CA GLU A 73 31.03 -12.55 -14.78
C GLU A 73 30.30 -13.08 -13.55
N PHE A 74 29.03 -13.46 -13.71
CA PHE A 74 28.24 -14.07 -12.65
C PHE A 74 28.58 -15.55 -12.55
N LYS A 75 29.21 -15.93 -11.44
CA LYS A 75 29.40 -17.33 -11.08
C LYS A 75 28.21 -17.75 -10.23
N PRO A 76 27.29 -18.59 -10.72
CA PRO A 76 26.20 -19.07 -9.89
C PRO A 76 26.80 -19.84 -8.71
N ALA A 77 26.38 -19.48 -7.49
CA ALA A 77 26.75 -20.22 -6.30
C ALA A 77 26.23 -21.65 -6.47
N ALA A 78 27.15 -22.61 -6.61
CA ALA A 78 26.81 -24.02 -6.62
C ALA A 78 26.12 -24.36 -5.30
N ALA A 79 24.94 -24.98 -5.40
CA ALA A 79 24.22 -25.53 -4.26
C ALA A 79 25.12 -26.55 -3.55
N SER A 80 25.59 -26.24 -2.34
CA SER A 80 26.24 -27.22 -1.46
C SER A 80 25.18 -27.84 -0.54
N VAL A 81 24.70 -29.01 -0.95
CA VAL A 81 24.01 -29.98 -0.10
C VAL A 81 25.06 -30.62 0.83
N GLY A 82 24.81 -30.52 2.13
CA GLY A 82 25.28 -31.38 3.23
C GLY A 82 26.73 -31.92 3.21
N ALA A 83 27.57 -31.39 4.10
CA ALA A 83 28.68 -32.17 4.68
C ALA A 83 28.93 -31.75 6.13
N THR A 84 28.86 -32.76 6.99
CA THR A 84 29.16 -32.82 8.43
C THR A 84 30.49 -32.16 8.82
N SER A 85 30.47 -31.39 9.91
CA SER A 85 31.66 -30.87 10.58
C SER A 85 32.55 -31.99 11.14
N PRO A 86 33.85 -32.01 10.85
CA PRO A 86 34.83 -32.62 11.72
C PRO A 86 35.50 -31.55 12.60
N ALA A 87 35.68 -31.93 13.86
CA ALA A 87 36.40 -31.22 14.90
C ALA A 87 37.79 -30.77 14.43
N ARG A 88 38.24 -29.61 14.92
CA ARG A 88 39.63 -29.17 14.81
C ARG A 88 40.12 -28.73 16.18
N GLN A 89 41.13 -29.45 16.66
CA GLN A 89 41.92 -29.12 17.84
C GLN A 89 42.76 -27.86 17.60
N GLU A 90 42.92 -27.18 18.74
CA GLU A 90 43.73 -26.05 19.14
C GLU A 90 45.07 -25.84 18.42
N ALA A 91 45.33 -24.57 18.05
CA ALA A 91 46.66 -23.97 18.16
C ALA A 91 46.53 -22.44 18.37
N ALA A 92 46.93 -22.03 19.57
CA ALA A 92 47.37 -20.72 20.09
C ALA A 92 47.09 -19.43 19.29
N VAL A 93 46.26 -18.56 19.88
CA VAL A 93 46.15 -17.12 19.56
C VAL A 93 46.77 -16.32 20.72
N ALA A 94 47.73 -15.47 20.38
CA ALA A 94 48.35 -14.50 21.27
C ALA A 94 47.40 -13.32 21.53
N HIS A 95 47.48 -12.79 22.76
CA HIS A 95 46.61 -11.81 23.39
C HIS A 95 46.38 -10.51 22.60
N SER A 96 45.11 -10.09 22.57
CA SER A 96 44.68 -8.69 22.40
C SER A 96 43.70 -8.37 23.54
N PRO A 97 43.78 -7.21 24.21
CA PRO A 97 43.14 -6.98 25.50
C PRO A 97 41.63 -6.75 25.40
N GLU A 98 40.95 -7.24 26.44
CA GLU A 98 39.49 -7.25 26.64
C GLU A 98 38.90 -5.83 26.69
N ARG A 99 37.72 -5.69 26.06
CA ARG A 99 36.84 -4.53 26.25
C ARG A 99 36.20 -4.62 27.64
N PRO A 100 36.07 -3.51 28.39
CA PRO A 100 35.50 -3.56 29.73
C PRO A 100 34.02 -3.91 29.70
N ILE A 101 33.66 -4.81 30.62
CA ILE A 101 32.30 -5.13 31.04
C ILE A 101 31.83 -3.95 31.92
N TYR A 102 30.67 -3.38 31.61
CA TYR A 102 30.06 -2.36 32.47
C TYR A 102 29.40 -3.06 33.66
N ASP A 103 29.94 -2.83 34.86
CA ASP A 103 29.27 -3.11 36.13
C ASP A 103 28.19 -2.04 36.41
N ALA A 104 27.05 -2.48 36.95
CA ALA A 104 25.97 -1.61 37.38
C ALA A 104 26.36 -0.85 38.67
N PRO A 105 26.03 0.46 38.80
CA PRO A 105 26.43 1.24 39.96
C PRO A 105 25.58 0.92 41.20
N THR A 106 26.22 0.96 42.38
CA THR A 106 25.65 0.81 43.72
C THR A 106 25.01 2.11 44.25
N GLU A 107 24.02 1.99 45.13
CA GLU A 107 23.05 3.01 45.59
C GLU A 107 23.58 4.22 46.40
N GLU A 108 24.88 4.55 46.43
CA GLU A 108 25.41 5.61 47.33
C GLU A 108 26.04 6.86 46.67
N GLU A 109 26.02 7.00 45.33
CA GLU A 109 26.56 8.19 44.65
C GLU A 109 25.53 8.86 43.71
N LEU A 110 24.38 9.24 44.27
CA LEU A 110 23.36 10.06 43.60
C LEU A 110 23.32 11.46 44.25
N GLU A 111 24.27 12.33 43.90
CA GLU A 111 24.11 13.78 44.07
C GLU A 111 24.85 14.53 42.95
N GLU A 112 24.11 15.44 42.31
CA GLU A 112 24.53 16.48 41.35
C GLU A 112 24.95 16.08 39.92
N ALA A 113 23.97 15.66 39.09
CA ALA A 113 23.91 16.03 37.67
C ALA A 113 22.47 15.87 37.14
N GLU A 114 21.80 16.99 36.82
CA GLU A 114 20.45 16.99 36.27
C GLU A 114 20.42 16.38 34.84
N PRO A 115 19.57 15.36 34.58
CA PRO A 115 19.39 14.81 33.24
C PRO A 115 18.43 15.68 32.42
N TYR A 116 18.81 15.95 31.17
CA TYR A 116 17.91 16.46 30.14
C TYR A 116 16.77 15.47 29.87
N HIS A 117 15.64 15.64 30.55
CA HIS A 117 14.39 15.00 30.19
C HIS A 117 13.80 15.67 28.94
N THR A 118 13.69 14.92 27.84
CA THR A 118 12.70 15.22 26.80
C THR A 118 11.36 14.70 27.30
N VAL A 119 10.64 15.55 28.03
CA VAL A 119 9.22 15.35 28.31
C VAL A 119 8.47 15.64 27.01
N ILE A 120 7.82 14.64 26.44
CA ILE A 120 6.78 14.86 25.44
C ILE A 120 5.51 15.20 26.25
N PRO A 121 4.96 16.43 26.15
CA PRO A 121 3.77 16.80 26.91
C PRO A 121 2.57 15.94 26.49
N SER A 122 1.69 15.63 27.43
CA SER A 122 0.40 15.04 27.08
C SER A 122 -0.48 16.11 26.42
N ILE A 123 -1.42 15.70 25.57
CA ILE A 123 -2.36 16.62 24.88
C ILE A 123 -3.20 17.45 25.88
N ALA A 124 -3.32 17.01 27.14
CA ALA A 124 -4.02 17.76 28.18
C ALA A 124 -3.20 18.94 28.76
N ASP A 125 -1.90 19.02 28.48
CA ASP A 125 -1.02 20.11 28.96
C ASP A 125 -0.92 21.27 27.93
N LEU A 126 -1.60 21.17 26.78
CA LEU A 126 -1.60 22.18 25.72
C LEU A 126 -2.85 23.09 25.71
N GLU A 127 -3.78 22.90 26.65
CA GLU A 127 -4.97 23.75 26.82
C GLU A 127 -4.84 24.76 27.97
N THR A 128 -3.62 25.14 28.35
CA THR A 128 -3.43 26.43 29.03
C THR A 128 -3.22 27.50 27.97
N GLU A 129 -4.27 28.27 27.71
CA GLU A 129 -4.17 29.59 27.10
C GLU A 129 -3.08 30.38 27.84
N SER A 130 -1.88 30.43 27.25
CA SER A 130 -0.93 31.45 27.63
C SER A 130 -1.54 32.75 27.11
N GLU A 131 -2.23 33.47 27.99
CA GLU A 131 -2.53 34.89 27.84
C GLU A 131 -1.20 35.60 27.54
N TYR A 132 -0.90 35.73 26.25
CA TYR A 132 0.17 36.57 25.76
C TYR A 132 -0.30 37.99 26.02
N ASN A 133 0.17 38.53 27.14
CA ASN A 133 -0.25 39.80 27.70
C ASN A 133 -0.05 40.92 26.65
N SER A 134 -1.16 41.31 26.01
CA SER A 134 -1.22 42.34 24.97
C SER A 134 -1.20 43.73 25.60
N THR A 135 -0.02 44.15 26.05
CA THR A 135 0.32 45.54 26.34
C THR A 135 1.81 45.65 26.03
N GLU A 136 2.31 46.30 24.98
CA GLU A 136 2.01 47.65 24.49
C GLU A 136 2.36 47.75 22.99
N PHE A 137 1.37 47.66 22.10
CA PHE A 137 1.46 48.21 20.75
C PHE A 137 0.23 49.08 20.55
N THR A 138 0.43 50.33 20.17
CA THR A 138 -0.70 51.19 19.80
C THR A 138 -1.39 50.60 18.56
N GLN A 139 -2.68 50.89 18.39
CA GLN A 139 -3.48 50.34 17.29
C GLN A 139 -2.87 50.68 15.92
N GLU A 140 -2.23 51.84 15.80
CA GLU A 140 -1.48 52.27 14.61
C GLU A 140 -0.21 51.42 14.37
N GLU A 141 0.51 51.00 15.41
CA GLU A 141 1.72 50.18 15.24
C GLU A 141 1.39 48.73 14.86
N LYS A 142 0.23 48.20 15.31
CA LYS A 142 -0.26 46.89 14.88
C LYS A 142 -0.68 46.89 13.42
N GLU A 143 -1.43 47.90 12.99
CA GLU A 143 -1.83 48.07 11.59
C GLU A 143 -0.61 48.25 10.68
N ALA A 144 0.43 48.96 11.15
CA ALA A 144 1.69 49.11 10.43
C ALA A 144 2.46 47.78 10.29
N PHE A 145 2.47 46.95 11.34
CA PHE A 145 3.11 45.63 11.31
C PHE A 145 2.38 44.66 10.37
N ASP A 146 1.05 44.60 10.45
CA ASP A 146 0.23 43.75 9.58
C ASP A 146 0.38 44.18 8.10
N ALA A 147 0.41 45.48 7.83
CA ALA A 147 0.67 46.00 6.48
C ALA A 147 2.10 45.73 5.97
N GLU A 148 3.12 45.73 6.83
CA GLU A 148 4.48 45.32 6.43
C GLU A 148 4.53 43.81 6.15
N TRP A 149 3.81 43.02 6.95
CA TRP A 149 3.74 41.57 6.79
C TRP A 149 3.04 41.16 5.49
N GLU A 150 1.90 41.78 5.17
CA GLU A 150 1.18 41.57 3.90
C GLU A 150 2.05 41.94 2.70
N ARG A 151 2.78 43.07 2.75
CA ARG A 151 3.72 43.44 1.68
C ARG A 151 4.81 42.39 1.46
N ARG A 152 5.41 41.87 2.53
CA ARG A 152 6.42 40.80 2.41
C ARG A 152 5.83 39.53 1.80
N ARG A 153 4.62 39.16 2.18
CA ARG A 153 3.92 37.99 1.66
C ARG A 153 3.57 38.14 0.18
N ASP A 154 3.14 39.33 -0.23
CA ASP A 154 2.85 39.64 -1.62
C ASP A 154 4.12 39.67 -2.48
N GLU A 155 5.22 40.23 -1.97
CA GLU A 155 6.53 40.18 -2.64
C GLU A 155 7.02 38.74 -2.83
N GLU A 156 6.81 37.87 -1.83
CA GLU A 156 7.17 36.46 -1.91
C GLU A 156 6.31 35.71 -2.95
N MET A 157 5.00 35.95 -2.96
CA MET A 157 4.11 35.42 -4.00
C MET A 157 4.46 35.92 -5.40
N GLN A 158 4.90 37.17 -5.56
CA GLN A 158 5.35 37.69 -6.85
C GLN A 158 6.63 36.99 -7.32
N ARG A 159 7.62 36.79 -6.44
CA ARG A 159 8.83 36.02 -6.79
C ARG A 159 8.53 34.57 -7.16
N GLU A 160 7.54 33.95 -6.50
CA GLU A 160 7.08 32.60 -6.85
C GLU A 160 6.49 32.56 -8.27
N ARG A 161 5.63 33.53 -8.60
CA ARG A 161 5.02 33.66 -9.93
C ARG A 161 6.05 33.92 -11.03
N GLU A 162 7.04 34.78 -10.78
CA GLU A 162 8.13 35.04 -11.72
C GLU A 162 8.96 33.78 -11.99
N ARG A 163 9.29 33.01 -10.95
CA ARG A 163 9.98 31.71 -11.10
C ARG A 163 9.18 30.73 -11.96
N GLN A 164 7.86 30.69 -11.76
CA GLN A 164 6.99 29.80 -12.54
C GLN A 164 6.92 30.22 -14.02
N GLN A 165 6.86 31.53 -14.29
CA GLN A 165 6.88 32.05 -15.66
C GLN A 165 8.22 31.78 -16.35
N GLU A 166 9.35 31.94 -15.66
CA GLU A 166 10.67 31.63 -16.21
C GLU A 166 10.80 30.12 -16.54
N LEU A 167 10.26 29.25 -15.69
CA LEU A 167 10.23 27.82 -15.95
C LEU A 167 9.39 27.50 -17.20
N ASP A 168 8.21 28.09 -17.33
CA ASP A 168 7.34 27.90 -18.49
C ASP A 168 7.96 28.44 -19.79
N GLU A 169 8.66 29.58 -19.72
CA GLU A 169 9.44 30.11 -20.86
C GLU A 169 10.57 29.16 -21.26
N ARG A 170 11.29 28.59 -20.29
CA ARG A 170 12.35 27.60 -20.56
C ARG A 170 11.80 26.30 -21.15
N ILE A 171 10.64 25.84 -20.68
CA ILE A 171 9.95 24.67 -21.26
C ILE A 171 9.54 24.97 -22.70
N ARG A 172 9.01 26.16 -22.97
CA ARG A 172 8.61 26.58 -24.33
C ARG A 172 9.83 26.67 -25.26
N TYR A 173 10.89 27.35 -24.82
CA TYR A 173 12.16 27.44 -25.54
C TYR A 173 12.77 26.07 -25.80
N TRP A 174 12.73 25.15 -24.83
CA TRP A 174 13.22 23.78 -25.00
C TRP A 174 12.40 23.01 -26.03
N LYS A 175 11.06 23.12 -26.00
CA LYS A 175 10.16 22.48 -26.97
C LYS A 175 10.35 23.02 -28.40
N GLU A 176 10.57 24.32 -28.55
CA GLU A 176 10.79 24.97 -29.84
C GLU A 176 12.17 24.63 -30.45
N ASN A 177 13.21 24.50 -29.62
CA ASN A 177 14.58 24.22 -30.07
C ASN A 177 14.97 22.74 -30.06
N ASN A 178 14.16 21.88 -29.45
CA ASN A 178 14.24 20.43 -29.59
C ASN A 178 12.91 19.88 -30.15
N PRO A 179 12.58 20.16 -31.43
CA PRO A 179 11.51 19.44 -32.07
C PRO A 179 11.86 17.95 -32.04
N ILE A 180 11.10 17.18 -31.28
CA ILE A 180 11.19 15.72 -31.29
C ILE A 180 11.00 15.31 -32.75
N VAL A 181 12.07 14.84 -33.38
CA VAL A 181 12.02 14.18 -34.68
C VAL A 181 11.33 12.85 -34.44
N ASN A 182 10.00 12.86 -34.54
CA ASN A 182 9.19 11.67 -34.70
C ASN A 182 9.49 11.10 -36.09
N THR A 183 10.52 10.27 -36.20
CA THR A 183 10.64 9.31 -37.28
C THR A 183 10.37 7.93 -36.70
N VAL A 184 9.11 7.53 -36.68
CA VAL A 184 8.53 6.45 -37.51
C VAL A 184 7.01 6.60 -37.40
N ASP A 185 6.34 6.77 -38.54
CA ASP A 185 4.88 6.71 -38.65
C ASP A 185 4.35 5.39 -38.08
N VAL A 186 3.81 5.42 -36.85
CA VAL A 186 2.88 4.40 -36.38
C VAL A 186 1.51 4.79 -36.91
N GLN A 187 1.06 4.03 -37.90
CA GLN A 187 -0.28 4.13 -38.44
C GLN A 187 -1.30 4.11 -37.31
N THR A 188 -2.15 5.15 -37.34
CA THR A 188 -3.44 5.28 -36.67
C THR A 188 -3.98 3.98 -36.05
N GLU A 189 -3.96 3.93 -34.73
CA GLU A 189 -4.61 2.88 -33.95
C GLU A 189 -6.11 2.85 -34.27
N VAL A 190 -6.57 1.71 -34.76
CA VAL A 190 -7.98 1.36 -34.83
C VAL A 190 -8.51 1.33 -33.38
N PRO A 191 -9.67 1.93 -33.07
CA PRO A 191 -10.21 1.91 -31.70
C PRO A 191 -10.47 0.47 -31.28
N ARG A 192 -9.69 -0.04 -30.32
CA ARG A 192 -9.90 -1.38 -29.76
C ARG A 192 -10.75 -1.23 -28.50
N GLU A 193 -11.95 -1.79 -28.51
CA GLU A 193 -12.77 -1.90 -27.29
C GLU A 193 -12.04 -2.76 -26.24
N MET A 194 -11.77 -2.17 -25.08
CA MET A 194 -11.17 -2.84 -23.92
C MET A 194 -12.28 -3.20 -22.92
N VAL A 195 -12.12 -4.32 -22.22
CA VAL A 195 -13.03 -4.83 -21.19
C VAL A 195 -12.22 -5.09 -19.94
N ASN A 196 -12.68 -4.56 -18.81
CA ASN A 196 -12.00 -4.81 -17.54
C ASN A 196 -12.22 -6.25 -17.11
N CYS A 197 -11.13 -6.91 -16.72
CA CYS A 197 -11.16 -8.19 -16.05
C CYS A 197 -12.04 -8.08 -14.81
N GLN A 198 -13.12 -8.85 -14.77
CA GLN A 198 -14.08 -8.82 -13.65
C GLN A 198 -13.50 -9.30 -12.31
N ILE A 199 -12.27 -9.82 -12.31
CA ILE A 199 -11.59 -10.35 -11.13
C ILE A 199 -10.48 -9.40 -10.63
N CYS A 200 -9.75 -8.73 -11.52
CA CYS A 200 -8.60 -7.90 -11.14
C CYS A 200 -8.63 -6.48 -11.74
N ALA A 201 -9.71 -6.09 -12.41
CA ALA A 201 -9.91 -4.79 -13.07
C ALA A 201 -8.88 -4.43 -14.17
N ALA A 202 -7.95 -5.33 -14.52
CA ALA A 202 -7.01 -5.13 -15.62
C ALA A 202 -7.75 -4.97 -16.96
N GLU A 203 -7.39 -3.96 -17.75
CA GLU A 203 -7.98 -3.72 -19.06
C GLU A 203 -7.54 -4.79 -20.07
N LEU A 204 -8.47 -5.63 -20.52
CA LEU A 204 -8.24 -6.71 -21.47
C LEU A 204 -8.90 -6.37 -22.82
N PRO A 205 -8.21 -6.49 -23.96
CA PRO A 205 -8.83 -6.27 -25.27
C PRO A 205 -9.93 -7.29 -25.58
N LYS A 206 -11.09 -6.87 -26.11
CA LYS A 206 -12.05 -7.79 -26.74
C LYS A 206 -11.41 -8.45 -27.96
N ALA A 207 -11.40 -9.78 -28.01
CA ALA A 207 -10.98 -10.51 -29.22
C ALA A 207 -11.98 -10.21 -30.37
N TRP A 208 -11.64 -10.10 -31.66
CA TRP A 208 -10.69 -10.86 -32.50
C TRP A 208 -10.20 -9.99 -33.69
N GLY A 209 -8.98 -10.25 -34.19
CA GLY A 209 -8.53 -9.85 -35.54
C GLY A 209 -7.10 -9.30 -35.61
N ASP A 210 -6.17 -10.11 -36.15
CA ASP A 210 -4.83 -9.83 -36.74
C ASP A 210 -3.83 -8.87 -36.06
N GLY A 211 -4.17 -8.30 -34.89
CA GLY A 211 -3.25 -7.70 -33.90
C GLY A 211 -2.82 -8.69 -32.80
N ASN A 212 -3.05 -9.99 -33.03
CA ASN A 212 -3.01 -11.08 -32.05
C ASN A 212 -1.59 -11.39 -31.51
N MET A 213 -0.55 -11.08 -32.29
CA MET A 213 0.83 -11.45 -31.94
C MET A 213 1.38 -10.64 -30.78
N ASP A 214 1.22 -9.31 -30.82
CA ASP A 214 1.74 -8.44 -29.75
C ASP A 214 0.97 -8.64 -28.44
N GLN A 215 -0.33 -8.95 -28.54
CA GLN A 215 -1.14 -9.36 -27.39
C GLN A 215 -0.66 -10.69 -26.81
N LEU A 216 -0.38 -11.69 -27.64
CA LEU A 216 0.18 -12.97 -27.17
C LEU A 216 1.53 -12.78 -26.49
N LEU A 217 2.44 -11.98 -27.08
CA LEU A 217 3.73 -11.64 -26.48
C LEU A 217 3.56 -10.84 -25.17
N HIS A 218 2.55 -9.97 -25.09
CA HIS A 218 2.22 -9.25 -23.87
C HIS A 218 1.76 -10.21 -22.76
N HIS A 219 0.85 -11.15 -23.06
CA HIS A 219 0.39 -12.13 -22.08
C HIS A 219 1.51 -13.08 -21.65
N LEU A 220 2.37 -13.54 -22.57
CA LEU A 220 3.55 -14.34 -22.20
C LEU A 220 4.49 -13.56 -21.26
N ARG A 221 4.68 -12.26 -21.47
CA ARG A 221 5.44 -11.43 -20.52
C ARG A 221 4.80 -11.34 -19.14
N HIS A 222 3.48 -11.23 -19.06
CA HIS A 222 2.75 -11.22 -17.78
C HIS A 222 2.85 -12.56 -17.04
N LEU A 223 3.06 -13.65 -17.77
CA LEU A 223 3.29 -14.98 -17.20
C LEU A 223 4.77 -15.21 -16.79
N GLY A 224 5.61 -14.17 -16.83
CA GLY A 224 7.01 -14.23 -16.38
C GLY A 224 7.99 -14.73 -17.44
N PHE A 225 7.66 -14.64 -18.72
CA PHE A 225 8.62 -14.86 -19.81
C PHE A 225 9.27 -13.55 -20.25
N THR A 226 10.54 -13.61 -20.62
CA THR A 226 11.21 -12.46 -21.25
C THR A 226 10.67 -12.24 -22.66
N GLU A 227 10.93 -11.05 -23.22
CA GLU A 227 10.55 -10.74 -24.60
C GLU A 227 11.19 -11.70 -25.60
N MET A 228 12.47 -12.05 -25.41
CA MET A 228 13.19 -12.98 -26.29
C MET A 228 12.64 -14.41 -26.17
N GLU A 229 12.35 -14.86 -24.95
CA GLU A 229 11.71 -16.16 -24.70
C GLU A 229 10.37 -16.25 -25.42
N SER A 230 9.54 -15.22 -25.26
CA SER A 230 8.21 -15.14 -25.88
C SER A 230 8.31 -15.19 -27.40
N LYS A 231 9.21 -14.41 -28.01
CA LYS A 231 9.44 -14.40 -29.47
C LYS A 231 9.92 -15.75 -29.99
N ILE A 232 10.86 -16.40 -29.30
CA ILE A 232 11.38 -17.72 -29.69
C ILE A 232 10.29 -18.79 -29.59
N MET A 233 9.52 -18.80 -28.50
CA MET A 233 8.44 -19.77 -28.30
C MET A 233 7.36 -19.63 -29.38
N VAL A 234 6.97 -18.41 -29.73
CA VAL A 234 5.97 -18.20 -30.77
C VAL A 234 6.50 -18.55 -32.16
N GLU A 235 7.77 -18.24 -32.47
CA GLU A 235 8.39 -18.65 -33.73
C GLU A 235 8.45 -20.18 -33.87
N LEU A 236 8.80 -20.89 -32.80
CA LEU A 236 8.78 -22.36 -32.77
C LEU A 236 7.36 -22.93 -32.83
N ALA A 237 6.37 -22.27 -32.22
CA ALA A 237 4.97 -22.67 -32.32
C ALA A 237 4.44 -22.55 -33.76
N ARG A 238 4.86 -21.49 -34.47
CA ARG A 238 4.40 -21.19 -35.84
C ARG A 238 5.04 -22.09 -36.88
N GLN A 239 6.35 -22.36 -36.77
CA GLN A 239 7.10 -23.08 -37.81
C GLN A 239 7.41 -24.53 -37.46
N GLY A 240 7.08 -24.96 -36.24
CA GLY A 240 7.43 -26.27 -35.73
C GLY A 240 8.91 -26.37 -35.35
N SER A 241 9.43 -27.60 -35.32
CA SER A 241 10.78 -27.86 -34.82
C SER A 241 11.86 -27.21 -35.68
N ALA A 242 12.71 -26.36 -35.07
CA ALA A 242 13.78 -25.63 -35.77
C ALA A 242 15.10 -25.66 -34.99
N SER A 243 16.22 -25.52 -35.70
CA SER A 243 17.54 -25.36 -35.06
C SER A 243 17.74 -23.95 -34.51
N GLY A 244 18.60 -23.79 -33.50
CA GLY A 244 18.90 -22.47 -32.94
C GLY A 244 19.47 -21.47 -33.97
N TYR A 245 20.14 -21.97 -35.00
CA TYR A 245 20.59 -21.14 -36.13
C TYR A 245 19.42 -20.62 -36.98
N GLU A 246 18.45 -21.47 -37.31
CA GLU A 246 17.26 -21.09 -38.09
C GLU A 246 16.42 -20.07 -37.32
N VAL A 247 16.23 -20.28 -36.02
CA VAL A 247 15.51 -19.35 -35.13
C VAL A 247 16.22 -17.98 -35.11
N ALA A 248 17.54 -17.96 -34.90
CA ALA A 248 18.31 -16.72 -34.89
C ALA A 248 18.24 -15.96 -36.23
N LYS A 249 18.33 -16.68 -37.34
CA LYS A 249 18.25 -16.09 -38.69
C LYS A 249 16.89 -15.45 -38.95
N ARG A 250 15.80 -16.07 -38.50
CA ARG A 250 14.44 -15.55 -38.73
C ARG A 250 14.10 -14.38 -37.82
N LEU A 251 14.50 -14.45 -36.56
CA LEU A 251 14.26 -13.38 -35.58
C LEU A 251 15.21 -12.18 -35.77
N GLY A 252 16.26 -12.30 -36.60
CA GLY A 252 17.20 -11.20 -36.86
C GLY A 252 18.10 -10.87 -35.67
N VAL A 253 18.36 -11.86 -34.80
CA VAL A 253 19.07 -11.67 -33.51
C VAL A 253 20.37 -12.49 -33.46
N SER A 254 21.25 -12.17 -32.51
CA SER A 254 22.53 -12.87 -32.38
C SER A 254 22.34 -14.34 -32.01
N ARG A 255 23.15 -15.22 -32.62
CA ARG A 255 23.10 -16.67 -32.37
C ARG A 255 23.31 -16.98 -30.89
N SER A 256 24.28 -16.31 -30.26
CA SER A 256 24.61 -16.53 -28.85
C SER A 256 23.43 -16.26 -27.92
N ASN A 257 22.64 -15.21 -28.18
CA ASN A 257 21.45 -14.88 -27.37
C ASN A 257 20.34 -15.94 -27.55
N VAL A 258 20.14 -16.41 -28.79
CA VAL A 258 19.14 -17.45 -29.07
C VAL A 258 19.52 -18.77 -28.42
N TYR A 259 20.76 -19.24 -28.54
CA TYR A 259 21.18 -20.48 -27.89
C TYR A 259 21.09 -20.38 -26.36
N ALA A 260 21.48 -19.25 -25.76
CA ALA A 260 21.31 -19.04 -24.32
C ALA A 260 19.83 -19.07 -23.90
N THR A 261 18.95 -18.48 -24.69
CA THR A 261 17.50 -18.46 -24.39
C THR A 261 16.84 -19.81 -24.61
N LEU A 262 17.21 -20.55 -25.66
CA LEU A 262 16.75 -21.92 -25.90
C LEU A 262 17.15 -22.84 -24.75
N GLN A 263 18.39 -22.72 -24.26
CA GLN A 263 18.87 -23.52 -23.13
C GLN A 263 18.07 -23.22 -21.84
N ARG A 264 17.78 -21.95 -21.56
CA ARG A 264 16.95 -21.57 -20.39
C ARG A 264 15.53 -22.12 -20.49
N LEU A 265 14.91 -22.01 -21.67
CA LEU A 265 13.56 -22.52 -21.88
C LEU A 265 13.50 -24.06 -21.83
N GLU A 266 14.54 -24.74 -22.29
CA GLU A 266 14.70 -26.19 -22.14
C GLU A 266 14.86 -26.59 -20.66
N GLN A 267 15.71 -25.89 -19.90
CA GLN A 267 15.87 -26.12 -18.45
C GLN A 267 14.57 -25.91 -17.67
N ARG A 268 13.77 -24.91 -18.07
CA ARG A 268 12.43 -24.66 -17.50
C ARG A 268 11.37 -25.66 -17.99
N GLY A 269 11.69 -26.54 -18.93
CA GLY A 269 10.81 -27.58 -19.45
C GLY A 269 9.83 -27.14 -20.54
N PHE A 270 9.93 -25.91 -21.04
CA PHE A 270 9.02 -25.36 -22.06
C PHE A 270 9.38 -25.75 -23.50
N LEU A 271 10.61 -26.26 -23.72
CA LEU A 271 11.07 -26.76 -25.01
C LEU A 271 11.47 -28.23 -24.92
N ARG A 272 11.26 -28.96 -26.01
CA ARG A 272 11.80 -30.30 -26.26
C ARG A 272 12.92 -30.20 -27.28
N CYS A 273 14.08 -30.76 -26.95
CA CYS A 273 15.22 -30.86 -27.84
C CYS A 273 15.32 -32.27 -28.45
N SER A 274 15.65 -32.34 -29.74
CA SER A 274 15.92 -33.60 -30.44
C SER A 274 17.41 -33.94 -30.39
N ALA A 275 17.73 -35.22 -30.22
CA ALA A 275 19.10 -35.73 -30.11
C ALA A 275 19.88 -35.79 -31.45
N GLY A 276 19.49 -35.00 -32.46
CA GLY A 276 20.13 -35.00 -33.78
C GLY A 276 21.20 -33.91 -33.91
N GLU A 277 22.06 -34.03 -34.94
CA GLU A 277 22.95 -32.96 -35.39
C GLU A 277 22.46 -32.42 -36.75
N PRO A 278 21.98 -31.16 -36.84
CA PRO A 278 21.87 -30.17 -35.76
C PRO A 278 20.67 -30.42 -34.82
N ALA A 279 20.82 -30.05 -33.55
CA ALA A 279 19.76 -30.14 -32.55
C ALA A 279 18.59 -29.24 -32.93
N LYS A 280 17.39 -29.82 -33.00
CA LYS A 280 16.14 -29.07 -33.23
C LYS A 280 15.34 -28.96 -31.95
N TYR A 281 14.81 -27.77 -31.73
CA TYR A 281 13.97 -27.41 -30.59
C TYR A 281 12.51 -27.32 -31.04
N SER A 282 11.60 -27.72 -30.18
CA SER A 282 10.15 -27.56 -30.36
C SER A 282 9.52 -27.10 -29.06
N VAL A 283 8.55 -26.20 -29.14
CA VAL A 283 7.80 -25.73 -27.97
C VAL A 283 6.76 -26.76 -27.56
N LEU A 284 6.46 -26.83 -26.26
CA LEU A 284 5.30 -27.58 -25.78
C LEU A 284 4.00 -27.07 -26.42
N LYS A 285 3.01 -27.95 -26.49
CA LYS A 285 1.67 -27.55 -26.93
C LYS A 285 1.09 -26.51 -25.97
N PRO A 286 0.24 -25.58 -26.45
CA PRO A 286 -0.37 -24.56 -25.59
C PRO A 286 -1.07 -25.14 -24.36
N GLU A 287 -1.72 -26.29 -24.48
CA GLU A 287 -2.44 -26.94 -23.39
C GLU A 287 -1.49 -27.50 -22.32
N GLU A 288 -0.38 -28.13 -22.73
CA GLU A 288 0.66 -28.64 -21.82
C GLU A 288 1.37 -27.48 -21.10
N MET A 289 1.69 -26.43 -21.84
CA MET A 289 2.37 -25.24 -21.32
C MET A 289 1.49 -24.49 -20.30
N THR A 290 0.23 -24.21 -20.64
CA THR A 290 -0.69 -23.50 -19.74
C THR A 290 -0.96 -24.31 -18.47
N SER A 291 -1.15 -25.63 -18.59
CA SER A 291 -1.31 -26.51 -17.43
C SER A 291 -0.09 -26.48 -16.49
N MET A 292 1.12 -26.51 -17.06
CA MET A 292 2.37 -26.42 -16.29
C MET A 292 2.48 -25.08 -15.53
N ILE A 293 2.21 -23.97 -16.21
CA ILE A 293 2.28 -22.62 -15.63
C ILE A 293 1.23 -22.46 -14.51
N SER A 294 -0.02 -22.84 -14.77
CA SER A 294 -1.09 -22.75 -13.77
C SER A 294 -0.79 -23.61 -12.54
N GLY A 295 -0.23 -24.81 -12.73
CA GLY A 295 0.20 -25.67 -11.62
C GLY A 295 1.30 -25.04 -10.76
N GLN A 296 2.33 -24.48 -11.39
CA GLN A 296 3.43 -23.78 -10.70
C GLN A 296 2.93 -22.56 -9.93
N MET A 297 2.05 -21.77 -10.55
CA MET A 297 1.47 -20.58 -9.92
C MET A 297 0.61 -20.96 -8.71
N ARG A 298 -0.27 -21.96 -8.85
CA ARG A 298 -1.10 -22.44 -7.74
C ARG A 298 -0.26 -22.92 -6.56
N ALA A 299 0.77 -23.73 -6.82
CA ALA A 299 1.66 -24.21 -5.76
C ALA A 299 2.39 -23.04 -5.05
N SER A 300 2.81 -22.03 -5.81
CA SER A 300 3.44 -20.83 -5.25
C SER A 300 2.48 -20.03 -4.39
N LEU A 301 1.23 -19.85 -4.83
CA LEU A 301 0.19 -19.15 -4.07
C LEU A 301 -0.17 -19.89 -2.77
N GLU A 302 -0.33 -21.22 -2.83
CA GLU A 302 -0.56 -22.05 -1.64
C GLU A 302 0.60 -21.93 -0.64
N TYR A 303 1.84 -21.91 -1.14
CA TYR A 303 3.01 -21.72 -0.28
C TYR A 303 3.02 -20.33 0.38
N VAL A 304 2.75 -19.26 -0.38
CA VAL A 304 2.64 -17.91 0.16
C VAL A 304 1.55 -17.84 1.22
N GLN A 305 0.35 -18.36 0.95
CA GLN A 305 -0.75 -18.36 1.91
C GLN A 305 -0.39 -19.09 3.22
N SER A 306 0.33 -20.20 3.13
CA SER A 306 0.70 -21.01 4.30
C SER A 306 1.92 -20.49 5.07
N SER A 307 2.85 -19.80 4.39
CA SER A 307 4.17 -19.47 4.94
C SER A 307 4.40 -17.98 5.13
N MET A 308 3.51 -17.12 4.64
CA MET A 308 3.60 -15.68 4.84
C MET A 308 3.39 -15.36 6.34
N PRO A 309 4.36 -14.76 7.03
CA PRO A 309 4.19 -14.40 8.43
C PRO A 309 3.07 -13.37 8.55
N GLN A 310 2.04 -13.69 9.32
CA GLN A 310 0.99 -12.76 9.69
C GLN A 310 1.48 -12.01 10.93
N HIS A 311 1.94 -10.76 10.75
CA HIS A 311 1.90 -9.83 11.85
C HIS A 311 0.44 -9.42 11.95
N GLU A 312 -0.29 -9.96 12.92
CA GLU A 312 -1.59 -9.43 13.27
C GLU A 312 -1.31 -7.99 13.72
N PRO A 313 -1.67 -6.95 12.95
CA PRO A 313 -1.56 -5.60 13.47
C PRO A 313 -2.35 -5.61 14.78
N GLU A 314 -1.85 -4.97 15.84
CA GLU A 314 -2.68 -4.72 17.02
C GLU A 314 -3.97 -4.10 16.49
N LYS A 315 -5.06 -4.88 16.50
CA LYS A 315 -6.35 -4.38 16.06
C LYS A 315 -6.63 -3.20 16.97
N PRO A 316 -6.69 -1.97 16.46
CA PRO A 316 -7.06 -0.86 17.31
C PRO A 316 -8.43 -1.19 17.89
N VAL A 317 -8.56 -1.09 19.22
CA VAL A 317 -9.76 -1.45 19.98
C VAL A 317 -11.02 -0.74 19.45
N PHE A 318 -10.81 0.39 18.78
CA PHE A 318 -11.77 1.02 17.89
C PHE A 318 -11.06 1.67 16.69
N TYR A 319 -11.73 1.71 15.54
CA TYR A 319 -11.28 2.50 14.39
C TYR A 319 -12.48 3.07 13.62
N ASN A 320 -12.24 4.21 12.96
CA ASN A 320 -13.25 4.87 12.14
C ASN A 320 -13.06 4.54 10.66
N ILE A 321 -14.18 4.39 9.95
CA ILE A 321 -14.25 4.16 8.52
C ILE A 321 -15.06 5.30 7.92
N GLU A 322 -14.56 5.87 6.83
CA GLU A 322 -15.24 6.95 6.13
C GLU A 322 -15.60 6.54 4.71
N GLY A 323 -16.77 7.00 4.27
CA GLY A 323 -17.30 6.81 2.91
C GLY A 323 -18.13 5.54 2.76
N ASP A 324 -19.25 5.68 2.05
CA ASP A 324 -20.26 4.63 1.88
C ASP A 324 -19.65 3.29 1.46
N LYS A 325 -18.82 3.29 0.40
CA LYS A 325 -18.22 2.06 -0.13
C LYS A 325 -17.40 1.33 0.92
N ASN A 326 -16.54 2.05 1.64
CA ASN A 326 -15.65 1.45 2.63
C ASN A 326 -16.44 0.87 3.81
N VAL A 327 -17.50 1.57 4.24
CA VAL A 327 -18.38 1.11 5.32
C VAL A 327 -19.13 -0.16 4.90
N PHE A 328 -19.74 -0.18 3.71
CA PHE A 328 -20.47 -1.36 3.22
C PHE A 328 -19.56 -2.55 2.92
N GLU A 329 -18.36 -2.32 2.38
CA GLU A 329 -17.37 -3.39 2.19
C GLU A 329 -16.89 -3.97 3.52
N ASN A 330 -16.73 -3.13 4.54
CA ASN A 330 -16.42 -3.59 5.89
C ASN A 330 -17.56 -4.42 6.48
N LEU A 331 -18.79 -3.90 6.47
CA LEU A 331 -19.99 -4.63 6.92
C LEU A 331 -20.13 -5.98 6.22
N SER A 332 -19.99 -6.01 4.89
CA SER A 332 -20.07 -7.26 4.10
C SER A 332 -19.05 -8.29 4.56
N ARG A 333 -17.83 -7.86 4.91
CA ARG A 333 -16.77 -8.73 5.43
C ARG A 333 -17.08 -9.24 6.83
N GLU A 334 -17.46 -8.36 7.76
CA GLU A 334 -17.81 -8.75 9.13
C GLU A 334 -19.00 -9.73 9.15
N LEU A 335 -20.03 -9.48 8.33
CA LEU A 335 -21.17 -10.38 8.16
C LEU A 335 -20.77 -11.73 7.55
N ALA A 336 -19.75 -11.77 6.68
CA ALA A 336 -19.24 -13.02 6.11
C ALA A 336 -18.41 -13.83 7.11
N GLU A 337 -17.69 -13.17 8.01
CA GLU A 337 -16.83 -13.79 9.03
C GLU A 337 -17.59 -14.26 10.27
N ALA A 338 -18.81 -13.75 10.49
CA ALA A 338 -19.66 -14.12 11.62
C ALA A 338 -19.93 -15.64 11.69
N LYS A 339 -19.78 -16.21 12.90
CA LYS A 339 -19.85 -17.66 13.16
C LYS A 339 -21.03 -18.11 14.01
N HIS A 340 -21.54 -17.26 14.89
CA HIS A 340 -22.48 -17.66 15.93
C HIS A 340 -23.77 -16.86 15.90
N GLU A 341 -23.68 -15.54 16.03
CA GLU A 341 -24.82 -14.66 16.11
C GLU A 341 -24.49 -13.31 15.47
N ILE A 342 -25.48 -12.71 14.81
CA ILE A 342 -25.45 -11.36 14.29
C ILE A 342 -26.64 -10.63 14.90
N VAL A 343 -26.38 -9.49 15.55
CA VAL A 343 -27.38 -8.56 16.06
C VAL A 343 -27.32 -7.31 15.20
N VAL A 344 -28.44 -6.95 14.57
CA VAL A 344 -28.50 -5.81 13.65
C VAL A 344 -29.62 -4.86 14.06
N ASP A 345 -29.30 -3.58 14.21
CA ASP A 345 -30.26 -2.51 14.40
C ASP A 345 -30.07 -1.48 13.28
N VAL A 346 -31.00 -1.44 12.33
CA VAL A 346 -30.85 -0.68 11.09
C VAL A 346 -32.18 -0.12 10.61
N TRP A 347 -32.15 0.97 9.85
CA TRP A 347 -33.31 1.47 9.15
C TRP A 347 -33.68 0.56 7.97
N ARG A 348 -34.89 0.74 7.45
CA ARG A 348 -35.44 -0.05 6.34
C ARG A 348 -34.54 -0.01 5.10
N GLU A 349 -33.99 1.15 4.77
CA GLU A 349 -33.15 1.39 3.60
C GLU A 349 -31.83 0.62 3.68
N GLU A 350 -31.15 0.64 4.83
CA GLU A 350 -29.93 -0.12 5.08
C GLU A 350 -30.21 -1.63 5.16
N ALA A 351 -31.35 -2.03 5.73
CA ALA A 351 -31.76 -3.44 5.75
C ALA A 351 -31.92 -4.01 4.33
N GLU A 352 -32.47 -3.21 3.40
CA GLU A 352 -32.60 -3.59 1.98
C GLU A 352 -31.23 -3.85 1.34
N LEU A 353 -30.24 -3.00 1.64
CA LEU A 353 -28.88 -3.11 1.12
C LEU A 353 -28.15 -4.34 1.68
N LEU A 354 -28.36 -4.67 2.96
CA LEU A 354 -27.69 -5.77 3.65
C LEU A 354 -28.42 -7.12 3.49
N ARG A 355 -29.63 -7.14 2.93
CA ARG A 355 -30.48 -8.34 2.84
C ARG A 355 -29.74 -9.57 2.30
N ALA A 356 -29.03 -9.41 1.18
CA ALA A 356 -28.35 -10.53 0.55
C ALA A 356 -27.24 -11.11 1.44
N ASP A 357 -26.59 -10.27 2.24
CA ASP A 357 -25.47 -10.67 3.10
C ASP A 357 -25.97 -11.35 4.37
N LEU A 358 -27.06 -10.81 4.95
CA LEU A 358 -27.76 -11.40 6.08
C LEU A 358 -28.36 -12.76 5.74
N GLN A 359 -28.99 -12.91 4.56
CA GLN A 359 -29.50 -14.21 4.11
C GLN A 359 -28.37 -15.23 3.98
N ARG A 360 -27.22 -14.84 3.41
CA ARG A 360 -26.06 -15.73 3.32
C ARG A 360 -25.51 -16.11 4.69
N ALA A 361 -25.68 -15.29 5.73
CA ALA A 361 -25.28 -15.63 7.09
C ALA A 361 -26.25 -16.62 7.74
N GLU A 362 -27.56 -16.41 7.54
CA GLU A 362 -28.60 -17.34 7.99
C GLU A 362 -28.44 -18.72 7.32
N ASP A 363 -28.15 -18.77 6.02
CA ASP A 363 -27.91 -20.02 5.28
C ASP A 363 -26.70 -20.81 5.82
N ARG A 364 -25.75 -20.12 6.47
CA ARG A 364 -24.60 -20.75 7.15
C ARG A 364 -24.94 -21.25 8.56
N GLY A 365 -26.16 -21.02 9.05
CA GLY A 365 -26.62 -21.38 10.39
C GLY A 365 -26.24 -20.38 11.47
N VAL A 366 -25.89 -19.14 11.10
CA VAL A 366 -25.64 -18.05 12.06
C VAL A 366 -26.98 -17.52 12.56
N ARG A 367 -27.15 -17.39 13.88
CA ARG A 367 -28.38 -16.84 14.48
C ARG A 367 -28.49 -15.36 14.13
N LEU A 368 -29.61 -14.95 13.54
CA LEU A 368 -29.88 -13.55 13.22
C LEU A 368 -30.92 -12.98 14.18
N LEU A 369 -30.55 -11.89 14.86
CA LEU A 369 -31.46 -11.02 15.63
C LEU A 369 -31.43 -9.66 14.96
N TRP A 370 -32.58 -9.13 14.60
CA TRP A 370 -32.64 -7.84 13.93
C TRP A 370 -33.82 -7.01 14.42
N SER A 371 -33.61 -5.69 14.47
CA SER A 371 -34.63 -4.67 14.62
C SER A 371 -34.58 -3.79 13.38
N CYS A 372 -35.75 -3.37 12.89
CA CYS A 372 -35.79 -2.32 11.89
C CYS A 372 -36.78 -1.23 12.26
N ASP A 373 -36.29 0.00 12.35
CA ASP A 373 -37.13 1.17 12.47
C ASP A 373 -37.59 1.61 11.08
N GLY A 374 -38.90 1.60 10.87
CA GLY A 374 -39.52 1.97 9.60
C GLY A 374 -40.96 1.49 9.40
N GLY A 375 -41.77 1.47 10.46
CA GLY A 375 -43.20 1.15 10.38
C GLY A 375 -44.04 2.38 10.04
N GLU A 376 -45.01 2.23 9.13
CA GLU A 376 -45.98 3.26 8.71
C GLU A 376 -46.76 3.82 9.91
N GLY A 377 -46.32 4.97 10.43
CA GLY A 377 -46.99 5.63 11.55
C GLY A 377 -46.23 6.83 12.10
N ILE A 378 -46.41 7.99 11.46
CA ILE A 378 -46.03 9.32 11.98
C ILE A 378 -44.54 9.46 12.33
N MET A 379 -43.65 9.39 11.34
CA MET A 379 -42.28 9.91 11.48
C MET A 379 -41.63 10.00 10.09
N ASP A 380 -41.90 11.10 9.39
CA ASP A 380 -41.33 11.41 8.07
C ASP A 380 -40.12 12.37 8.18
N GLN A 381 -39.46 12.40 9.34
CA GLN A 381 -38.20 13.11 9.51
C GLN A 381 -37.21 12.27 10.33
N PRO A 382 -36.03 11.96 9.77
CA PRO A 382 -34.99 11.28 10.52
C PRO A 382 -34.49 12.21 11.62
N ALA A 383 -34.87 11.94 12.88
CA ALA A 383 -34.31 12.62 14.04
C ALA A 383 -32.91 12.04 14.35
N PRO A 384 -31.85 12.87 14.51
CA PRO A 384 -30.48 12.37 14.60
C PRO A 384 -30.17 11.65 15.90
N TRP A 385 -30.23 10.32 15.86
CA TRP A 385 -29.43 9.47 16.71
C TRP A 385 -28.03 9.22 16.09
N PRO A 386 -27.00 8.93 16.91
CA PRO A 386 -25.63 8.82 16.45
C PRO A 386 -25.49 7.69 15.43
N GLY A 387 -25.12 8.04 14.19
CA GLY A 387 -25.07 7.12 13.04
C GLY A 387 -25.79 7.61 11.77
N MET A 388 -26.34 8.83 11.77
CA MET A 388 -27.08 9.34 10.62
C MET A 388 -26.27 9.47 9.33
N ARG A 389 -26.83 8.92 8.26
CA ARG A 389 -26.54 9.31 6.89
C ARG A 389 -27.25 10.64 6.59
N GLY A 390 -26.60 11.75 6.93
CA GLY A 390 -27.05 13.06 6.47
C GLY A 390 -26.79 13.19 4.97
N GLU A 391 -27.76 13.66 4.18
CA GLU A 391 -27.56 13.92 2.74
C GLU A 391 -26.38 14.89 2.46
N SER A 392 -25.95 15.64 3.48
CA SER A 392 -24.83 16.58 3.45
C SER A 392 -23.57 16.13 4.22
N CYS A 393 -23.53 14.92 4.76
CA CYS A 393 -22.43 14.43 5.61
C CYS A 393 -21.79 13.16 5.03
N VAL A 394 -20.48 13.01 5.21
CA VAL A 394 -19.76 11.78 4.82
C VAL A 394 -20.19 10.67 5.77
N THR A 395 -20.60 9.51 5.24
CA THR A 395 -20.91 8.33 6.05
C THR A 395 -19.68 7.94 6.86
N GLN A 396 -19.83 7.84 8.18
CA GLN A 396 -18.79 7.42 9.10
C GLN A 396 -19.30 6.24 9.93
N ALA A 397 -18.44 5.24 10.12
CA ALA A 397 -18.71 4.10 10.98
C ALA A 397 -17.56 3.91 11.97
N MET A 398 -17.90 3.59 13.22
CA MET A 398 -16.93 3.18 14.23
C MET A 398 -17.03 1.67 14.42
N VAL A 399 -15.94 0.96 14.18
CA VAL A 399 -15.82 -0.46 14.49
C VAL A 399 -15.12 -0.60 15.82
N THR A 400 -15.67 -1.38 16.75
CA THR A 400 -15.08 -1.58 18.07
C THR A 400 -15.31 -3.00 18.58
N GLU A 401 -14.28 -3.55 19.23
CA GLU A 401 -14.35 -4.81 19.98
C GLU A 401 -14.38 -4.55 21.50
N HIS A 402 -14.52 -3.28 21.93
CA HIS A 402 -14.46 -2.91 23.35
C HIS A 402 -15.67 -3.47 24.12
N PRO A 403 -15.47 -4.25 25.20
CA PRO A 403 -16.56 -4.91 25.94
C PRO A 403 -17.64 -3.95 26.48
N VAL A 404 -17.26 -2.72 26.84
CA VAL A 404 -18.23 -1.73 27.33
C VAL A 404 -19.10 -1.19 26.21
N MET A 405 -18.53 -0.95 25.03
CA MET A 405 -19.28 -0.42 23.89
C MET A 405 -20.22 -1.48 23.33
N THR A 406 -19.71 -2.70 23.15
CA THR A 406 -20.52 -3.85 22.72
C THR A 406 -21.63 -4.16 23.72
N GLY A 407 -21.33 -4.15 25.02
CA GLY A 407 -22.34 -4.34 26.07
C GLY A 407 -23.41 -3.25 26.09
N LEU A 408 -23.03 -1.99 25.87
CA LEU A 408 -23.98 -0.87 25.79
C LEU A 408 -24.91 -1.01 24.59
N LEU A 409 -24.37 -1.31 23.41
CA LEU A 409 -25.15 -1.50 22.18
C LEU A 409 -26.11 -2.70 22.30
N LEU A 410 -25.63 -3.84 22.83
CA LEU A 410 -26.46 -5.02 23.03
C LEU A 410 -27.58 -4.78 24.05
N ASN A 411 -27.30 -4.06 25.14
CA ASN A 411 -28.33 -3.71 26.12
C ASN A 411 -29.38 -2.77 25.54
N HIS A 412 -28.98 -1.79 24.73
CA HIS A 412 -29.90 -0.91 24.04
C HIS A 412 -30.80 -1.69 23.08
N PHE A 413 -30.21 -2.54 22.22
CA PHE A 413 -30.96 -3.41 21.32
C PHE A 413 -31.97 -4.31 22.05
N ALA A 414 -31.56 -4.92 23.17
CA ALA A 414 -32.43 -5.77 23.96
C ALA A 414 -33.60 -4.99 24.59
N GLN A 415 -33.37 -3.72 24.99
CA GLN A 415 -34.43 -2.85 25.49
C GLN A 415 -35.45 -2.53 24.40
N GLU A 416 -34.99 -2.16 23.20
CA GLU A 416 -35.87 -1.90 22.05
C GLU A 416 -36.73 -3.13 21.69
N LEU A 417 -36.12 -4.32 21.61
CA LEU A 417 -36.84 -5.56 21.32
C LEU A 417 -37.92 -5.88 22.37
N VAL A 418 -37.60 -5.70 23.66
CA VAL A 418 -38.56 -5.92 24.75
C VAL A 418 -39.70 -4.91 24.68
N LEU A 419 -39.40 -3.64 24.40
CA LEU A 419 -40.43 -2.60 24.24
C LEU A 419 -41.33 -2.91 23.05
N TYR A 420 -40.76 -3.29 21.91
CA TYR A 420 -41.50 -3.69 20.71
C TYR A 420 -42.47 -4.86 20.99
N GLU A 421 -41.99 -5.93 21.62
CA GLU A 421 -42.85 -7.09 21.95
C GLU A 421 -43.95 -6.70 22.96
N LEU A 422 -43.63 -5.86 23.95
CA LEU A 422 -44.64 -5.35 24.90
C LEU A 422 -45.70 -4.48 24.21
N GLU A 423 -45.32 -3.66 23.23
CA GLU A 423 -46.26 -2.87 22.43
C GLU A 423 -47.17 -3.76 21.59
N GLN A 424 -46.64 -4.83 20.97
CA GLN A 424 -47.46 -5.79 20.22
C GLN A 424 -48.44 -6.55 21.12
N ASP A 425 -47.99 -7.01 22.30
CA ASP A 425 -48.80 -7.81 23.21
C ASP A 425 -49.86 -6.98 23.95
N MET A 426 -49.52 -5.76 24.37
CA MET A 426 -50.35 -4.97 25.28
C MET A 426 -50.90 -3.67 24.68
N GLY A 427 -50.48 -3.28 23.47
CA GLY A 427 -50.84 -1.99 22.86
C GLY A 427 -52.36 -1.78 22.76
N GLU A 428 -53.09 -2.74 22.20
CA GLU A 428 -54.55 -2.65 22.06
C GLU A 428 -55.27 -2.63 23.42
N GLU A 429 -54.78 -3.38 24.41
CA GLU A 429 -55.37 -3.40 25.76
C GLU A 429 -55.10 -2.08 26.51
N LEU A 430 -53.91 -1.51 26.34
CA LEU A 430 -53.52 -0.22 26.91
C LEU A 430 -54.31 0.93 26.27
N GLU A 431 -54.48 0.93 24.96
CA GLU A 431 -55.34 1.88 24.26
C GLU A 431 -56.81 1.73 24.69
N SER A 432 -57.31 0.50 24.81
CA SER A 432 -58.68 0.24 25.27
C SER A 432 -58.92 0.71 26.71
N ARG A 433 -57.97 0.48 27.61
CA ARG A 433 -58.09 0.82 29.05
C ARG A 433 -57.83 2.28 29.36
N TYR A 434 -56.83 2.89 28.73
CA TYR A 434 -56.37 4.24 29.04
C TYR A 434 -56.82 5.28 28.01
N GLY A 435 -57.26 4.85 26.81
CA GLY A 435 -57.76 5.71 25.75
C GLY A 435 -56.78 6.83 25.40
N HIS A 436 -57.32 8.04 25.22
CA HIS A 436 -56.55 9.26 24.96
C HIS A 436 -55.43 9.55 25.98
N ARG A 437 -55.46 8.97 27.20
CA ARG A 437 -54.40 9.18 28.19
C ARG A 437 -53.12 8.42 27.84
N TYR A 438 -53.22 7.25 27.21
CA TYR A 438 -52.06 6.51 26.73
C TYR A 438 -51.36 7.28 25.60
N GLN A 439 -52.15 7.72 24.62
CA GLN A 439 -51.68 8.57 23.51
C GLN A 439 -51.05 9.89 23.99
N ASN A 440 -51.61 10.52 25.03
CA ASN A 440 -51.01 11.72 25.62
C ASN A 440 -49.71 11.43 26.40
N LEU A 441 -49.55 10.22 26.95
CA LEU A 441 -48.38 9.82 27.71
C LEU A 441 -47.23 9.43 26.78
N SER A 442 -47.50 8.69 25.71
CA SER A 442 -46.53 8.44 24.64
C SER A 442 -46.13 9.75 23.97
N ALA A 443 -47.09 10.60 23.59
CA ALA A 443 -46.80 11.89 22.95
C ALA A 443 -45.89 12.79 23.79
N ARG A 444 -45.98 12.80 25.13
CA ARG A 444 -45.10 13.62 25.98
C ARG A 444 -43.62 13.34 25.83
N TYR A 445 -43.27 12.09 25.52
CA TYR A 445 -41.88 11.65 25.42
C TYR A 445 -41.46 11.41 23.97
N TRP A 446 -42.43 11.32 23.05
CA TRP A 446 -42.22 10.98 21.64
C TRP A 446 -42.64 12.06 20.62
N SER A 447 -43.19 13.21 21.04
CA SER A 447 -43.60 14.28 20.12
C SER A 447 -42.47 15.29 19.82
N VAL A 448 -42.20 15.50 18.53
CA VAL A 448 -41.45 16.65 17.99
C VAL A 448 -42.21 17.96 18.30
N PRO A 449 -41.53 19.07 18.66
CA PRO A 449 -42.21 20.36 18.79
C PRO A 449 -42.84 20.76 17.45
N SER A 450 -44.16 20.91 17.41
CA SER A 450 -44.87 21.45 16.25
C SER A 450 -44.41 22.89 16.01
N GLU A 451 -43.63 23.13 14.95
CA GLU A 451 -43.44 24.48 14.43
C GLU A 451 -44.80 25.09 14.04
N GLY A 452 -44.96 26.35 14.41
CA GLY A 452 -46.26 27.03 14.47
C GLY A 452 -47.01 27.09 13.15
N ILE A 453 -48.22 26.52 13.16
CA ILE A 453 -49.29 26.92 12.26
C ILE A 453 -49.73 28.32 12.74
N LYS A 454 -49.36 29.36 11.98
CA LYS A 454 -49.99 30.68 12.10
C LYS A 454 -51.47 30.54 11.74
N PRO A 455 -52.40 31.04 12.57
CA PRO A 455 -53.78 31.20 12.14
C PRO A 455 -53.87 32.41 11.19
N ASP A 456 -54.61 32.24 10.10
CA ASP A 456 -55.08 33.31 9.20
C ASP A 456 -55.98 34.33 9.93
#